data_AF-A0A250IWX0-F1
#
_entry.id   AF-A0A250IWX0-F1
#
_cell.length_a   1.000
_cell.length_b   1.000
_cell.length_c   1.000
_cell.angle_alpha   90.00
_cell.angle_beta   90.00
_cell.angle_gamma   90.00
#
_symmetry.space_group_name_H-M   'P 1'
#
loop_
_entity.id
_entity.type
_entity.pdbx_description
1 polymer ?
#
loop_
_entity_poly.entity_id
_entity_poly.type
_entity_poly.pdbx_seq_one_letter_code
_entity_poly.pdbx_strand_id
1 'polypeptide(L)'
;MLTTRGSAGSFLGWVTYFSCERGEAPTLPVPVHVGPVADKGTLVILTPECLTSRNPEHVALARRVHPLLEEQGLLERVVEPRPLHGA
;
A
#
# COMPACT_ATOMS: atom_id res chain seq x y z
N MET A 1 -6.78 3.31 12.36
CA MET A 1 -7.88 4.16 11.86
C MET A 1 -7.68 4.31 10.37
N LEU A 2 -8.70 4.08 9.54
CA LEU A 2 -8.65 4.47 8.12
C LEU A 2 -8.80 5.99 8.07
N THR A 3 -7.69 6.72 8.02
CA THR A 3 -7.70 8.18 7.96
C THR A 3 -7.97 8.61 6.53
N THR A 4 -9.02 9.42 6.33
CA THR A 4 -9.45 10.00 5.05
C THR A 4 -8.43 10.97 4.43
N ARG A 5 -7.22 11.08 5.00
CA ARG A 5 -6.07 11.82 4.46
C ARG A 5 -4.80 10.99 4.65
N GLY A 6 -4.67 9.90 3.90
CA GLY A 6 -3.38 9.25 3.73
C GLY A 6 -2.55 10.05 2.73
N SER A 7 -1.33 10.43 3.09
CA SER A 7 -0.39 10.96 2.08
C SER A 7 -0.12 9.85 1.06
N ALA A 8 -0.05 10.17 -0.23
CA ALA A 8 0.28 9.17 -1.25
C ALA A 8 1.60 8.48 -0.87
N GLY A 9 1.53 7.16 -0.62
CA GLY A 9 2.67 6.35 -0.15
C GLY A 9 2.53 5.83 1.28
N SER A 10 1.75 6.47 2.17
CA SER A 10 1.65 6.07 3.58
C SER A 10 0.44 5.18 3.92
N PHE A 11 -0.31 4.72 2.92
CA PHE A 11 -1.48 3.88 3.14
C PHE A 11 -1.66 2.86 2.02
N LEU A 12 -2.00 1.63 2.41
CA LEU A 12 -2.38 0.57 1.51
C LEU A 12 -3.86 0.76 1.10
N GLY A 13 -4.09 1.08 -0.16
CA GLY A 13 -5.43 1.15 -0.75
C GLY A 13 -5.96 -0.23 -1.13
N TRP A 14 -7.21 -0.29 -1.61
CA TRP A 14 -7.78 -1.53 -2.16
C TRP A 14 -6.90 -2.08 -3.28
N VAL A 15 -6.56 -1.20 -4.22
CA VAL A 15 -5.63 -1.46 -5.32
C VAL A 15 -4.51 -0.44 -5.18
N THR A 16 -3.28 -0.92 -5.08
CA THR A 16 -2.08 -0.08 -4.92
C THR A 16 -1.05 -0.47 -5.95
N TYR A 17 -0.53 0.52 -6.67
CA TYR A 17 0.56 0.35 -7.63
C TYR A 17 1.90 0.68 -6.98
N PHE A 18 2.90 -0.16 -7.22
CA PHE A 18 4.29 0.04 -6.84
C PHE A 18 5.16 0.09 -8.09
N SER A 19 5.97 1.15 -8.23
CA SER A 19 6.98 1.24 -9.29
C SER A 19 8.05 0.16 -9.10
N CYS A 20 8.60 -0.39 -10.18
CA CYS A 20 9.73 -1.33 -10.13
C CYS A 20 10.97 -0.71 -9.46
N GLU A 21 11.10 0.61 -9.49
CA GLU A 21 12.16 1.34 -8.79
C GLU A 21 12.11 1.18 -7.26
N ARG A 22 10.98 0.75 -6.69
CA ARG A 22 10.85 0.49 -5.26
C ARG A 22 11.18 -0.95 -4.86
N GLY A 23 11.48 -1.81 -5.83
CA GLY A 23 11.69 -3.24 -5.61
C GLY A 23 10.43 -4.08 -5.85
N GLU A 24 10.53 -5.35 -5.48
CA GLU A 24 9.50 -6.36 -5.72
C GLU A 24 8.57 -6.51 -4.51
N ALA A 25 7.30 -6.82 -4.78
CA ALA A 25 6.36 -7.16 -3.72
C ALA A 25 6.75 -8.49 -3.06
N PRO A 26 6.75 -8.58 -1.73
CA PRO A 26 7.02 -9.83 -1.04
C PRO A 26 5.89 -10.84 -1.28
N THR A 27 6.08 -12.08 -0.85
CA THR A 27 4.98 -13.05 -0.84
C THR A 27 3.93 -12.60 0.18
N LEU A 28 2.73 -12.26 -0.31
CA LEU A 28 1.63 -11.77 0.51
C LEU A 28 0.64 -12.88 0.84
N PRO A 29 -0.04 -12.81 2.00
CA PRO A 29 -1.05 -13.78 2.37
C PRO A 29 -2.28 -13.69 1.45
N VAL A 30 -2.94 -14.83 1.21
CA VAL A 30 -4.26 -14.83 0.57
C VAL A 30 -5.28 -14.01 1.40
N PRO A 31 -6.26 -13.33 0.77
CA PRO A 31 -6.61 -13.32 -0.65
C PRO A 31 -5.88 -12.23 -1.48
N VAL A 32 -4.74 -11.71 -1.01
CA VAL A 32 -4.04 -10.63 -1.72
C VAL A 32 -3.55 -11.13 -3.08
N HIS A 33 -3.84 -10.38 -4.12
CA HIS A 33 -3.36 -10.64 -5.46
C HIS A 33 -2.23 -9.66 -5.80
N VAL A 34 -1.15 -10.21 -6.35
CA VAL A 34 0.03 -9.45 -6.78
C VAL A 34 0.23 -9.76 -8.26
N GLY A 35 0.23 -8.72 -9.10
CA GLY A 35 0.33 -8.87 -10.55
C GLY A 35 1.32 -7.88 -11.17
N PRO A 36 2.21 -8.31 -12.08
CA PRO A 36 3.13 -7.40 -12.75
C PRO A 36 2.39 -6.48 -13.72
N VAL A 37 2.86 -5.23 -13.81
CA VAL A 37 2.44 -4.25 -14.81
C VAL A 37 3.59 -4.05 -15.78
N ALA A 38 3.73 -5.00 -16.71
CA ALA A 38 4.87 -5.10 -17.61
C ALA A 38 6.21 -4.98 -16.84
N ASP A 39 7.13 -4.17 -17.34
CA ASP A 39 8.42 -3.82 -16.73
C ASP A 39 8.35 -2.59 -15.81
N LYS A 40 7.15 -2.04 -15.58
CA LYS A 40 6.96 -0.75 -14.89
C LYS A 40 6.82 -0.91 -13.39
N GLY A 41 6.32 -2.05 -12.93
CA GLY A 41 6.04 -2.26 -11.52
C GLY A 41 5.04 -3.36 -11.24
N THR A 42 4.40 -3.29 -10.08
CA THR A 42 3.51 -4.32 -9.54
C THR A 42 2.21 -3.69 -9.03
N LEU A 43 1.10 -4.34 -9.33
CA LEU A 43 -0.21 -4.03 -8.77
C LEU A 43 -0.50 -4.99 -7.60
N VAL A 44 -0.85 -4.44 -6.45
CA VAL A 44 -1.31 -5.21 -5.28
C VAL A 44 -2.79 -4.92 -5.07
N ILE A 45 -3.61 -5.97 -5.07
CA ILE A 45 -5.04 -5.94 -4.83
C ILE A 45 -5.30 -6.67 -3.52
N LEU A 46 -5.77 -5.95 -2.49
CA LEU A 46 -5.88 -6.50 -1.14
C LEU A 46 -6.96 -7.58 -1.03
N THR A 47 -8.10 -7.35 -1.68
CA THR A 47 -9.29 -8.21 -1.68
C THR A 47 -9.89 -8.26 -3.08
N PRO A 48 -10.43 -9.40 -3.53
CA PRO A 48 -11.14 -9.49 -4.82
C PRO A 48 -12.33 -8.54 -4.92
N GLU A 49 -13.04 -8.35 -3.81
CA GLU A 49 -14.15 -7.44 -3.63
C GLU A 49 -13.71 -6.04 -3.19
N CYS A 50 -14.60 -5.06 -3.37
CA CYS A 50 -14.35 -3.69 -2.95
C CYS A 50 -13.99 -3.61 -1.46
N LEU A 51 -12.83 -3.01 -1.17
CA LEU A 51 -12.41 -2.76 0.20
C LEU A 51 -13.42 -1.84 0.91
N THR A 52 -13.77 -2.19 2.13
CA THR A 52 -14.69 -1.42 2.96
C THR A 52 -14.21 -1.39 4.40
N SER A 53 -14.27 -0.21 5.01
CA SER A 53 -13.95 -0.02 6.43
C SER A 53 -14.95 -0.71 7.36
N ARG A 54 -16.12 -1.10 6.83
CA ARG A 54 -17.21 -1.73 7.59
C ARG A 54 -17.01 -3.24 7.75
N ASN A 55 -16.19 -3.86 6.91
CA ASN A 55 -15.83 -5.27 7.07
C ASN A 55 -14.57 -5.38 7.95
N PRO A 56 -14.66 -5.95 9.17
CA PRO A 56 -13.50 -6.09 10.04
C PRO A 56 -12.40 -6.98 9.44
N GLU A 57 -12.74 -7.93 8.57
CA GLU A 57 -11.77 -8.81 7.92
C GLU A 57 -10.87 -8.03 6.95
N HIS A 58 -11.45 -7.09 6.20
CA HIS A 58 -10.71 -6.18 5.31
C HIS A 58 -9.69 -5.35 6.11
N VAL A 59 -10.12 -4.83 7.26
CA VAL A 59 -9.24 -4.03 8.13
C VAL A 59 -8.13 -4.90 8.73
N ALA A 60 -8.46 -6.12 9.15
CA ALA A 60 -7.47 -7.06 9.69
C ALA A 60 -6.44 -7.48 8.63
N LEU A 61 -6.88 -7.73 7.40
CA LEU A 61 -5.98 -8.05 6.29
C LEU A 61 -5.06 -6.88 5.96
N ALA A 62 -5.59 -5.66 5.84
CA ALA A 62 -4.78 -4.47 5.63
C ALA A 62 -3.69 -4.31 6.69
N ARG A 63 -4.03 -4.55 7.97
CA ARG A 63 -3.06 -4.50 9.09
C ARG A 63 -1.99 -5.57 9.02
N ARG A 64 -2.30 -6.76 8.50
CA ARG A 64 -1.30 -7.83 8.31
C ARG A 64 -0.37 -7.57 7.14
N VAL A 65 -0.90 -6.99 6.06
CA VAL A 65 -0.15 -6.77 4.81
C VAL A 65 0.72 -5.51 4.87
N HIS A 66 0.25 -4.46 5.56
CA HIS A 66 0.97 -3.20 5.68
C HIS A 66 2.44 -3.36 6.13
N PRO A 67 2.75 -4.03 7.26
CA PRO A 67 4.14 -4.15 7.71
C PRO A 67 5.00 -4.94 6.73
N LEU A 68 4.45 -5.96 6.04
CA LEU A 68 5.19 -6.73 5.04
C LEU A 68 5.65 -5.85 3.86
N LEU A 69 4.80 -4.92 3.43
CA LEU A 69 5.14 -3.98 2.37
C LEU A 69 6.08 -2.88 2.86
N GLU A 70 5.92 -2.44 4.10
CA GLU A 70 6.78 -1.45 4.75
C GLU A 70 8.20 -1.97 4.95
N GLU A 71 8.36 -3.22 5.39
CA GLU A 71 9.66 -3.90 5.53
C GLU A 71 10.41 -4.04 4.20
N GLN A 72 9.71 -4.00 3.06
CA GLN A 72 10.31 -4.00 1.72
C GLN A 72 10.54 -2.59 1.15
N GLY A 73 10.31 -1.53 1.94
CA GLY A 73 10.47 -0.14 1.51
C GLY A 73 9.38 0.34 0.52
N LEU A 74 8.38 -0.49 0.22
CA LEU A 74 7.36 -0.19 -0.79
C LEU A 74 6.43 0.95 -0.36
N LEU A 75 6.25 1.14 0.95
CA LEU A 75 5.42 2.20 1.55
C LEU A 75 6.24 3.42 1.99
N GLU A 76 7.51 3.51 1.61
CA GLU A 76 8.30 4.71 1.89
C GLU A 76 7.72 5.92 1.16
N ARG A 77 7.83 7.07 1.82
CA ARG A 77 7.22 8.31 1.36
C ARG A 77 8.04 8.90 0.20
N VAL A 78 7.41 9.17 -0.94
CA VAL A 78 8.10 9.68 -2.16
C VAL A 78 8.48 11.16 -2.05
N VAL A 79 7.75 11.92 -1.23
CA VAL A 79 7.91 13.38 -1.15
C VAL A 79 8.29 13.72 0.28
N GLU A 80 9.51 14.19 0.54
CA GLU A 80 9.88 14.76 1.84
C GLU A 80 8.87 15.85 2.27
N PRO A 81 8.51 15.98 3.56
CA PRO A 81 7.69 17.10 4.02
C PRO A 81 8.36 18.39 3.60
N ARG A 82 7.66 19.23 2.82
CA ARG A 82 8.17 20.57 2.53
C ARG A 82 8.44 21.23 3.89
N PRO A 83 9.68 21.63 4.21
CA PRO A 83 9.95 22.32 5.46
C PRO A 83 9.07 23.58 5.49
N LEU A 84 8.29 23.71 6.57
CA LEU A 84 7.52 24.92 6.83
C LEU A 84 8.51 26.07 7.02
N HIS A 85 8.84 26.77 5.94
CA HIS A 85 9.57 28.03 6.02
C HIS A 85 8.58 29.11 6.44
N GLY A 86 8.81 29.70 7.61
CA GLY A 86 8.23 30.98 8.02
C GLY A 86 7.23 30.89 9.17
N ALA A 87 7.73 31.20 10.37
CA ALA A 87 7.02 31.97 11.38
C ALA A 87 7.99 33.03 11.92
#